data_AF-A0A1T1IJX5-F1
#
_entry.id   AF-A0A1T1IJX5-F1
#
_cell.length_a   1.000
_cell.length_b   1.000
_cell.length_c   1.000
_cell.angle_alpha   90.00
_cell.angle_beta   90.00
_cell.angle_gamma   90.00
#
_symmetry.space_group_name_H-M   'P 1'
#
loop_
_entity.id
_entity.type
_entity.pdbx_description
1 polymer ?
#
loop_
_entity_poly.entity_id
_entity_poly.type
_entity_poly.pdbx_seq_one_letter_code
_entity_poly.pdbx_strand_id
1 'polypeptide(L)'
;GEAMGVVFEAAGHETVYVAGDTIWRSEVDQAIQTFKPDVIVLNTGNALVDGFKESIIMGKEDTYRATQKAPNAKVVAVHMDAINHMSVTRAELAEYVKDKGIQDKVLIPIDGETLSF
;
A
#
# COMPACT_ATOMS: atom_id res chain seq x y z
N GLY A 1 -12.52 13.21 -10.11
CA GLY A 1 -11.81 12.70 -11.29
C GLY A 1 -11.57 11.23 -11.11
N GLU A 2 -11.03 10.55 -12.11
CA GLU A 2 -10.62 9.14 -12.00
C GLU A 2 -9.19 9.05 -11.44
N ALA A 3 -8.92 8.02 -10.64
CA ALA A 3 -7.59 7.70 -10.13
C ALA A 3 -7.08 6.42 -10.79
N MET A 4 -5.77 6.31 -10.98
CA MET A 4 -5.13 5.14 -11.58
C MET A 4 -3.91 4.70 -10.76
N GLY A 5 -3.60 3.41 -10.85
CA GLY A 5 -2.30 2.88 -10.47
C GLY A 5 -1.33 2.87 -11.65
N VAL A 6 -0.04 2.77 -11.37
CA VAL A 6 1.03 2.74 -12.38
C VAL A 6 2.01 1.63 -12.05
N VAL A 7 2.40 0.86 -13.07
CA VAL A 7 3.47 -0.14 -12.97
C VAL A 7 4.69 0.37 -13.74
N PHE A 8 5.86 0.28 -13.11
CA PHE A 8 7.16 0.61 -13.70
C PHE A 8 7.94 -0.69 -13.93
N GLU A 9 8.37 -0.91 -15.17
CA GLU A 9 9.15 -2.09 -15.57
C GLU A 9 10.34 -1.66 -16.43
N ALA A 10 11.52 -2.21 -16.13
CA ALA A 10 12.71 -2.04 -16.93
C ALA A 10 13.63 -3.26 -16.79
N ALA A 11 14.33 -3.62 -17.86
CA ALA A 11 15.25 -4.75 -17.83
C ALA A 11 16.39 -4.52 -16.82
N GLY A 12 16.61 -5.47 -15.92
CA GLY A 12 17.64 -5.38 -14.88
C GLY A 12 17.26 -4.55 -13.65
N HIS A 13 16.01 -4.12 -13.52
CA HIS A 13 15.49 -3.39 -12.38
C HIS A 13 14.30 -4.12 -11.76
N GLU A 14 14.03 -3.83 -10.48
CA GLU A 14 12.83 -4.29 -9.79
C GLU A 14 11.56 -3.71 -10.42
N THR A 15 10.51 -4.53 -10.52
CA THR A 15 9.19 -4.09 -10.97
C THR A 15 8.46 -3.42 -9.81
N VAL A 16 8.04 -2.17 -10.00
CA VAL A 16 7.36 -1.37 -8.97
C VAL A 16 5.91 -1.12 -9.36
N TYR A 17 4.97 -1.47 -8.48
CA TYR A 17 3.56 -1.16 -8.63
C TYR A 17 3.12 -0.10 -7.63
N VAL A 18 2.73 1.09 -8.11
CA VAL A 18 2.08 2.12 -7.31
C VAL A 18 0.56 2.00 -7.51
N ALA A 19 -0.15 1.56 -6.47
CA ALA A 19 -1.59 1.28 -6.58
C ALA A 19 -2.45 2.53 -6.77
N GLY A 20 -1.99 3.67 -6.24
CA GLY A 20 -2.72 4.93 -6.24
C GLY A 20 -3.91 4.94 -5.26
N ASP A 21 -4.78 5.94 -5.41
CA ASP A 21 -5.99 6.09 -4.59
C ASP A 21 -7.07 5.11 -5.04
N THR A 22 -7.08 3.94 -4.44
CA THR A 22 -8.08 2.89 -4.67
C THR A 22 -8.35 2.13 -3.37
N ILE A 23 -9.57 1.61 -3.23
CA ILE A 23 -9.84 0.48 -2.33
C ILE A 23 -9.34 -0.82 -2.96
N TRP A 24 -9.34 -1.93 -2.21
CA TRP A 24 -9.02 -3.22 -2.80
C TRP A 24 -10.12 -3.72 -3.73
N ARG A 25 -9.77 -3.93 -5.00
CA ARG A 25 -10.66 -4.39 -6.07
C ARG A 25 -9.95 -5.38 -6.98
N SER A 26 -10.70 -6.05 -7.86
CA SER A 26 -10.18 -7.11 -8.74
C SER A 26 -8.99 -6.69 -9.60
N GLU A 27 -8.91 -5.42 -9.96
CA GLU A 27 -7.87 -4.84 -10.81
C GLU A 27 -6.52 -4.78 -10.07
N VAL A 28 -6.54 -4.65 -8.74
CA VAL A 28 -5.33 -4.74 -7.90
C VAL A 28 -4.80 -6.18 -7.93
N ASP A 29 -5.69 -7.17 -7.78
CA ASP A 29 -5.34 -8.58 -7.90
C ASP A 29 -4.79 -8.91 -9.30
N GLN A 30 -5.41 -8.37 -10.36
CA GLN A 30 -4.95 -8.56 -11.73
C GLN A 30 -3.57 -7.92 -11.94
N ALA A 31 -3.34 -6.69 -11.48
CA ALA A 31 -2.03 -6.04 -11.58
C ALA A 31 -0.94 -6.86 -10.88
N ILE A 32 -1.21 -7.34 -9.66
CA ILE A 32 -0.25 -8.18 -8.92
C ILE A 32 0.03 -9.49 -9.68
N GLN A 33 -0.99 -10.15 -10.23
CA GLN A 33 -0.83 -11.43 -10.93
C GLN A 33 -0.11 -11.29 -12.28
N THR A 34 -0.42 -10.21 -13.01
CA THR A 34 0.13 -9.95 -14.34
C THR A 34 1.58 -9.50 -14.26
N PHE A 35 1.88 -8.50 -13.42
CA PHE A 35 3.18 -7.85 -13.39
C PHE A 35 4.13 -8.43 -12.34
N LYS A 36 3.62 -9.17 -11.35
CA LYS A 36 4.40 -9.81 -10.27
C LYS A 36 5.44 -8.86 -9.67
N PRO A 37 5.02 -7.69 -9.16
CA PRO A 37 5.93 -6.65 -8.71
C PRO A 37 6.83 -7.13 -7.57
N ASP A 38 8.06 -6.65 -7.55
CA ASP A 38 9.01 -6.82 -6.44
C ASP A 38 8.71 -5.81 -5.32
N VAL A 39 8.16 -4.63 -5.68
CA VAL A 39 7.74 -3.59 -4.73
C VAL A 39 6.31 -3.14 -5.03
N ILE A 40 5.48 -3.08 -4.00
CA ILE A 40 4.11 -2.56 -4.07
C ILE A 40 3.97 -1.36 -3.16
N VAL A 41 3.69 -0.17 -3.72
CA VAL A 41 3.41 1.05 -2.97
C VAL A 41 1.90 1.22 -2.81
N LEU A 42 1.43 1.26 -1.56
CA LEU A 42 0.02 1.39 -1.21
C LEU A 42 -0.27 2.69 -0.45
N ASN A 43 -1.36 3.35 -0.83
CA ASN A 43 -1.91 4.48 -0.07
C ASN A 43 -2.80 3.94 1.05
N THR A 44 -2.29 3.92 2.28
CA THR A 44 -2.82 3.11 3.40
C THR A 44 -3.48 3.92 4.52
N GLY A 45 -3.78 5.20 4.27
CA GLY A 45 -4.32 6.10 5.29
C GLY A 45 -5.77 5.84 5.72
N ASN A 46 -6.49 4.92 5.06
CA ASN A 46 -7.88 4.61 5.36
C ASN A 46 -8.76 5.88 5.46
N ALA A 47 -8.84 6.60 4.34
CA ALA A 47 -9.52 7.89 4.21
C ALA A 47 -11.04 7.76 4.42
N LEU A 48 -11.58 8.38 5.47
CA LEU A 48 -13.02 8.40 5.77
C LEU A 48 -13.62 9.76 5.42
N VAL A 49 -14.73 9.75 4.68
CA VAL A 49 -15.43 10.98 4.25
C VAL A 49 -16.80 11.03 4.92
N ASP A 50 -17.18 12.20 5.43
CA ASP A 50 -18.51 12.41 6.03
C ASP A 50 -19.63 11.98 5.06
N GLY A 51 -20.53 11.15 5.57
CA GLY A 51 -21.63 10.58 4.78
C GLY A 51 -21.28 9.26 4.07
N PHE A 52 -20.03 8.80 4.10
CA PHE A 52 -19.61 7.49 3.62
C PHE A 52 -19.30 6.56 4.80
N LYS A 53 -19.75 5.30 4.69
CA LYS A 53 -19.52 4.29 5.75
C LYS A 53 -18.18 3.57 5.59
N GLU A 54 -17.62 3.59 4.39
CA GLU A 54 -16.42 2.86 4.01
C GLU A 54 -15.33 3.84 3.62
N SER A 55 -14.08 3.39 3.75
CA SER A 55 -12.93 4.17 3.31
C SER A 55 -12.88 4.27 1.80
N ILE A 56 -12.36 5.39 1.29
CA ILE A 56 -12.16 5.62 -0.14
C ILE A 56 -10.78 5.13 -0.65
N ILE A 57 -9.86 4.78 0.26
CA ILE A 57 -8.56 4.16 -0.05
C ILE A 57 -8.26 2.98 0.89
N MET A 58 -7.16 2.28 0.65
CA MET A 58 -6.72 1.13 1.45
C MET A 58 -6.31 1.49 2.90
N GLY A 59 -6.27 0.45 3.74
CA GLY A 59 -5.83 0.54 5.14
C GLY A 59 -4.96 -0.64 5.60
N LYS A 60 -4.96 -0.90 6.91
CA LYS A 60 -4.17 -1.97 7.56
C LYS A 60 -4.45 -3.37 6.99
N GLU A 61 -5.72 -3.70 6.82
CA GLU A 61 -6.15 -5.02 6.31
C GLU A 61 -5.70 -5.26 4.86
N ASP A 62 -5.71 -4.21 4.04
CA ASP A 62 -5.24 -4.27 2.65
C ASP A 62 -3.72 -4.40 2.58
N THR A 63 -3.00 -3.79 3.54
CA THR A 63 -1.55 -3.98 3.70
C THR A 63 -1.23 -5.45 3.98
N TYR A 64 -1.94 -6.07 4.93
CA TYR A 64 -1.79 -7.50 5.20
C TYR A 64 -2.14 -8.34 3.97
N ARG A 65 -3.26 -8.03 3.31
CA ARG A 65 -3.69 -8.71 2.08
C ARG A 65 -2.64 -8.67 0.98
N ALA A 66 -1.97 -7.53 0.77
CA ALA A 66 -0.88 -7.41 -0.21
C ALA A 66 0.27 -8.38 0.09
N THR A 67 0.67 -8.52 1.35
CA THR A 67 1.72 -9.50 1.73
C THR A 67 1.32 -10.95 1.45
N GLN A 68 0.02 -11.26 1.44
CA GLN A 68 -0.48 -12.61 1.13
C GLN A 68 -0.56 -12.83 -0.39
N LYS A 69 -0.95 -11.79 -1.15
CA LYS A 69 -1.13 -11.85 -2.59
C LYS A 69 0.20 -11.78 -3.36
N ALA A 70 1.18 -11.09 -2.81
CA ALA A 70 2.52 -10.96 -3.36
C ALA A 70 3.56 -11.33 -2.28
N PRO A 71 3.70 -12.63 -1.94
CA PRO A 71 4.53 -13.06 -0.81
C PRO A 71 6.02 -12.76 -0.95
N ASN A 72 6.48 -12.52 -2.18
CA ASN A 72 7.88 -12.18 -2.50
C ASN A 72 8.13 -10.67 -2.57
N ALA A 73 7.07 -9.84 -2.60
CA ALA A 73 7.19 -8.41 -2.74
C ALA A 73 7.46 -7.72 -1.40
N LYS A 74 8.14 -6.57 -1.44
CA LYS A 74 8.09 -5.56 -0.36
C LYS A 74 6.85 -4.69 -0.54
N VAL A 75 6.14 -4.43 0.55
CA VAL A 75 5.01 -3.49 0.57
C VAL A 75 5.45 -2.20 1.22
N VAL A 76 5.37 -1.09 0.50
CA VAL A 76 5.67 0.26 1.00
C VAL A 76 4.35 0.96 1.30
N ALA A 77 4.09 1.21 2.58
CA ALA A 77 2.85 1.82 3.05
C ALA A 77 3.02 3.32 3.25
N VAL A 78 2.28 4.12 2.47
CA VAL A 78 2.35 5.59 2.46
C VAL A 78 0.95 6.21 2.65
N HIS A 79 0.85 7.52 2.44
CA HIS A 79 -0.41 8.29 2.47
C HIS A 79 -1.07 8.31 3.86
N MET A 80 -0.26 8.43 4.91
CA MET A 80 -0.67 8.53 6.32
C MET A 80 -0.14 9.83 6.95
N ASP A 81 -0.75 10.26 8.06
CA ASP A 81 -0.35 11.40 8.90
C ASP A 81 -0.18 12.76 8.20
N ALA A 82 -0.71 12.93 6.98
CA ALA A 82 -0.54 14.16 6.19
C ALA A 82 -1.85 14.95 6.00
N ILE A 83 -3.01 14.28 5.98
CA ILE A 83 -4.31 14.90 5.65
C ILE A 83 -5.36 14.50 6.70
N ASN A 84 -6.25 15.43 7.04
CA ASN A 84 -7.18 15.36 8.17
C ASN A 84 -8.16 14.18 8.20
N HIS A 85 -8.43 13.57 7.05
CA HIS A 85 -9.44 12.51 6.91
C HIS A 85 -8.84 11.09 6.85
N MET A 86 -7.52 10.96 7.03
CA MET A 86 -6.87 9.66 7.23
C MET A 86 -7.19 9.16 8.64
N SER A 87 -7.66 7.92 8.75
CA SER A 87 -7.99 7.29 10.03
C SER A 87 -6.97 6.25 10.49
N VAL A 88 -5.95 5.95 9.67
CA VAL A 88 -4.81 5.10 10.04
C VAL A 88 -3.55 5.95 10.12
N THR A 89 -2.87 5.86 11.26
CA THR A 89 -1.55 6.47 11.48
C THR A 89 -0.41 5.49 11.20
N ARG A 90 0.81 6.00 10.96
CA ARG A 90 2.00 5.14 10.84
C ARG A 90 2.24 4.26 12.07
N ALA A 91 2.05 4.83 13.26
CA ALA A 91 2.25 4.10 14.52
C ALA A 91 1.29 2.91 14.65
N GLU A 92 0.03 3.14 14.33
CA GLU A 92 -1.02 2.13 14.34
C GLU A 92 -0.81 1.04 13.27
N LEU A 93 -0.27 1.39 12.10
CA LEU A 93 0.09 0.41 11.08
C LEU A 93 1.32 -0.41 11.50
N ALA A 94 2.32 0.23 12.12
CA ALA A 94 3.52 -0.45 12.59
C ALA A 94 3.21 -1.49 13.67
N GLU A 95 2.33 -1.16 14.63
CA GLU A 95 1.83 -2.11 15.63
C GLU A 95 1.12 -3.29 14.97
N TYR A 96 0.19 -2.99 14.06
CA TYR A 96 -0.57 -4.02 13.35
C TYR A 96 0.33 -4.97 12.52
N VAL A 97 1.32 -4.42 11.81
CA VAL A 97 2.29 -5.18 11.02
C VAL A 97 3.12 -6.13 11.89
N LYS A 98 3.51 -5.68 13.09
CA LYS A 98 4.20 -6.51 14.08
C LYS A 98 3.29 -7.62 14.62
N ASP A 99 2.04 -7.31 14.95
CA ASP A 99 1.07 -8.28 15.45
C ASP A 99 0.75 -9.37 14.42
N LYS A 100 0.77 -9.03 13.13
CA LYS A 100 0.59 -9.97 12.02
C LYS A 100 1.88 -10.72 11.65
N GLY A 101 3.03 -10.38 12.23
CA GLY A 101 4.32 -11.01 11.93
C GLY A 101 4.82 -10.76 10.51
N ILE A 102 4.50 -9.59 9.93
CA ILE A 102 4.86 -9.22 8.54
C ILE A 102 5.82 -8.01 8.47
N GLN A 103 6.44 -7.63 9.59
CA GLN A 103 7.35 -6.48 9.66
C GLN A 103 8.55 -6.55 8.72
N ASP A 104 9.01 -7.74 8.34
CA ASP A 104 10.13 -7.89 7.40
C ASP A 104 9.72 -7.63 5.94
N LYS A 105 8.41 -7.55 5.67
CA LYS A 105 7.84 -7.34 4.33
C LYS A 105 7.22 -5.96 4.15
N VAL A 106 6.86 -5.27 5.23
CA VAL A 106 6.20 -3.96 5.15
C VAL A 106 7.15 -2.85 5.60
N LEU A 107 7.38 -1.89 4.70
CA LEU A 107 8.17 -0.70 4.93
C LEU A 107 7.21 0.48 5.14
N ILE A 108 7.39 1.23 6.23
CA ILE A 108 6.54 2.36 6.61
C ILE A 108 7.44 3.60 6.71
N PRO A 109 7.79 4.24 5.57
CA PRO A 109 8.78 5.30 5.58
C PRO A 109 8.28 6.56 6.31
N ILE A 110 9.20 7.23 7.00
CA ILE A 110 8.97 8.59 7.50
C ILE A 110 9.13 9.62 6.38
N ASP A 111 8.62 10.83 6.60
CA ASP A 111 8.78 11.92 5.65
C ASP A 111 10.26 12.21 5.40
N GLY A 112 10.68 12.15 4.14
CA GLY A 112 12.06 12.35 3.71
C GLY A 112 12.96 11.10 3.72
N GLU A 113 12.45 9.94 4.16
CA GLU A 113 13.19 8.69 4.10
C GLU A 113 13.37 8.20 2.66
N THR A 114 14.57 7.70 2.35
CA THR A 114 14.86 7.08 1.05
C THR A 114 15.02 5.57 1.23
N LEU A 115 14.25 4.81 0.47
CA LEU A 115 14.36 3.36 0.35
C LEU A 115 15.15 3.01 -0.92
N SER A 116 15.98 1.98 -0.85
CA SER A 116 16.78 1.49 -1.99
C SER A 116 16.47 0.03 -2.24
N PHE A 117 16.37 -0.31 -3.51
CA PHE A 117 15.98 -1.60 -4.05
C PHE A 117 16.93 -1.97 -5.19
#